data_AF-A0A7R9GIS4-F1
#
_entry.id   AF-A0A7R9GIS4-F1
#
_cell.length_a   1.000
_cell.length_b   1.000
_cell.length_c   1.000
_cell.angle_alpha   90.00
_cell.angle_beta   90.00
_cell.angle_gamma   90.00
#
_symmetry.space_group_name_H-M   'P 1'
#
loop_
_entity.id
_entity.type
_entity.pdbx_description
1 polymer ?
#
loop_
_entity_poly.entity_id
_entity_poly.type
_entity_poly.pdbx_seq_one_letter_code
_entity_poly.pdbx_strand_id
1 'polypeptide(L)'
;MGLCFEKVLTRTRLQDLLREIDPNEHLDDDVEEVLLQAADNFVDDVISRACDLAKHRKGTTLEAQDVLLVLQGQLNMWIPGYGSAEEHQVPKMPSQSTSEAHRQRMALIRKFSKK
;
A
#
# COMPACT_ATOMS: atom_id res chain seq x y z
N MET A 1 2.60 -16.37 -13.67
CA MET A 1 2.19 -15.93 -15.02
C MET A 1 2.65 -14.50 -15.12
N GLY A 2 3.76 -14.25 -15.81
CA GLY A 2 4.22 -12.88 -16.06
C GLY A 2 3.21 -12.24 -17.01
N LEU A 3 2.50 -11.24 -16.52
CA LEU A 3 1.72 -10.38 -17.40
C LEU A 3 2.78 -9.62 -18.20
N CYS A 4 2.95 -9.96 -19.49
CA CYS A 4 3.74 -9.12 -20.39
C CYS A 4 2.95 -7.83 -20.61
N PHE A 5 2.96 -6.94 -19.63
CA PHE A 5 2.54 -5.56 -19.81
C PHE A 5 3.54 -4.88 -20.73
N GLU A 6 3.02 -4.08 -21.66
CA GLU A 6 3.79 -2.97 -22.23
C GLU A 6 4.32 -2.14 -21.05
N LYS A 7 5.60 -1.73 -21.09
CA LYS A 7 6.25 -1.00 -19.97
C LYS A 7 5.30 0.06 -19.43
N VAL A 8 5.00 0.03 -18.13
CA VAL A 8 3.99 0.90 -17.53
C VAL A 8 4.44 2.36 -17.57
N LEU A 9 5.76 2.57 -17.53
CA LEU A 9 6.41 3.86 -17.66
C LEU A 9 7.36 3.86 -18.86
N THR A 10 7.32 4.91 -19.67
CA THR A 10 8.29 5.11 -20.75
C THR A 10 9.42 6.03 -20.29
N ARG A 11 10.59 5.90 -20.93
CA ARG A 11 11.76 6.75 -20.64
C ARG A 11 11.45 8.24 -20.77
N THR A 12 10.70 8.62 -21.81
CA THR A 12 10.24 9.99 -22.02
C THR A 12 9.38 10.49 -20.86
N ARG A 13 8.44 9.67 -20.36
CA ARG A 13 7.58 10.06 -19.24
C ARG A 13 8.35 10.16 -17.92
N LEU A 14 9.34 9.29 -17.71
CA LEU A 14 10.22 9.39 -16.54
C LEU A 14 11.00 10.71 -16.56
N GLN A 15 11.54 11.12 -17.70
CA GLN A 15 12.27 12.37 -17.86
C GLN A 15 11.35 13.60 -17.70
N ASP A 16 10.13 13.54 -18.24
CA ASP A 16 9.13 14.60 -18.03
C ASP A 16 8.80 14.75 -16.53
N LEU A 17 8.61 13.64 -15.81
CA LEU A 17 8.35 13.65 -14.37
C LEU A 17 9.53 14.22 -13.58
N LEU A 18 10.77 13.86 -13.94
CA LEU A 18 11.96 14.41 -13.30
C LEU A 18 12.00 15.93 -13.44
N ARG A 19 11.71 16.46 -14.63
CA ARG A 19 11.70 17.92 -14.88
C ARG A 19 10.62 18.66 -14.12
N GLU A 20 9.48 18.03 -13.86
CA GLU A 20 8.43 18.61 -13.01
C GLU A 20 8.86 18.73 -11.54
N ILE A 21 9.76 17.85 -11.08
CA ILE A 21 10.29 17.85 -9.71
C ILE A 21 11.52 18.76 -9.59
N ASP A 22 12.52 18.55 -10.45
CA ASP A 22 13.73 19.36 -10.55
C ASP A 22 14.20 19.45 -12.01
N PRO A 23 14.10 20.63 -12.66
CA PRO A 23 14.50 20.80 -14.05
C PRO A 23 16.01 20.75 -14.30
N ASN A 24 16.85 20.80 -13.25
CA ASN A 24 18.32 20.77 -13.41
C ASN A 24 18.93 19.38 -13.26
N GLU A 25 18.17 18.43 -12.70
CA GLU A 25 18.63 17.08 -12.44
C GLU A 25 18.58 16.23 -13.72
N HIS A 26 19.57 15.35 -13.89
CA HIS A 26 19.65 14.40 -15.00
C HIS A 26 19.99 13.02 -14.45
N LEU A 27 19.23 12.01 -14.88
CA LEU A 27 19.48 10.62 -14.49
C LEU A 27 20.39 9.96 -15.53
N ASP A 28 21.36 9.18 -15.04
CA ASP A 28 22.15 8.31 -15.89
C ASP A 28 21.30 7.16 -16.45
N ASP A 29 21.67 6.63 -17.61
CA ASP A 29 20.90 5.59 -18.30
C ASP A 29 20.65 4.34 -17.44
N ASP A 30 21.65 3.92 -16.67
CA ASP A 30 21.53 2.76 -15.78
C ASP A 30 20.52 3.01 -14.64
N VAL A 31 20.46 4.25 -14.14
CA VAL A 31 19.52 4.64 -13.09
C VAL A 31 18.10 4.70 -13.64
N GLU A 32 17.92 5.23 -14.85
CA GLU A 32 16.63 5.23 -15.52
C GLU A 32 16.09 3.81 -15.70
N GLU A 33 16.92 2.85 -16.17
CA GLU A 33 16.47 1.46 -16.31
C GLU A 33 16.08 0.82 -14.98
N VAL A 34 16.81 1.10 -13.90
CA VAL A 34 16.46 0.61 -12.56
C VAL A 34 15.12 1.19 -12.08
N LEU A 35 14.86 2.47 -12.31
CA LEU A 35 13.60 3.11 -11.94
C LEU A 35 12.43 2.60 -12.78
N LEU A 36 12.63 2.39 -14.08
CA LEU A 36 11.63 1.79 -14.97
C LEU A 36 11.28 0.37 -14.49
N GLN A 37 12.28 -0.46 -14.20
CA GLN A 37 12.05 -1.81 -13.67
C GLN A 37 11.36 -1.79 -12.31
N ALA A 38 11.72 -0.83 -11.44
CA ALA A 38 11.07 -0.67 -10.15
C ALA A 38 9.59 -0.29 -10.30
N ALA A 39 9.24 0.55 -11.27
CA ALA A 39 7.86 0.91 -11.58
C ALA A 39 7.05 -0.30 -12.07
N ASP A 40 7.60 -1.10 -12.98
CA ASP A 40 6.95 -2.32 -13.47
C ASP A 40 6.73 -3.33 -12.31
N ASN A 41 7.77 -3.57 -11.49
CA ASN A 41 7.67 -4.45 -10.33
C ASN A 41 6.64 -3.96 -9.31
N PHE A 42 6.57 -2.64 -9.09
CA PHE A 42 5.59 -2.04 -8.18
C PHE A 42 4.16 -2.32 -8.63
N VAL A 43 3.88 -2.18 -9.93
CA VAL A 43 2.55 -2.43 -10.49
C VAL A 43 2.18 -3.90 -10.36
N ASP A 44 3.09 -4.81 -10.71
CA ASP A 44 2.86 -6.25 -10.57
C ASP A 44 2.57 -6.65 -9.12
N ASP A 45 3.33 -6.13 -8.16
CA ASP A 45 3.13 -6.36 -6.73
C ASP A 45 1.77 -5.85 -6.25
N VAL A 46 1.40 -4.61 -6.63
CA VAL A 46 0.13 -4.00 -6.25
C VAL A 46 -1.04 -4.78 -6.85
N ILE A 47 -0.98 -5.11 -8.13
CA ILE A 47 -2.04 -5.83 -8.84
C ILE A 47 -2.19 -7.25 -8.29
N SER A 48 -1.10 -7.95 -8.01
CA SER A 48 -1.16 -9.30 -7.42
C SER A 48 -1.90 -9.27 -6.08
N ARG A 49 -1.52 -8.35 -5.18
CA ARG A 49 -2.15 -8.22 -3.87
C ARG A 49 -3.61 -7.76 -3.96
N ALA A 50 -3.90 -6.83 -4.86
CA ALA A 50 -5.26 -6.37 -5.08
C ALA A 50 -6.17 -7.48 -5.65
N CYS A 51 -5.65 -8.32 -6.56
CA CYS A 51 -6.37 -9.50 -7.04
C CYS A 51 -6.65 -10.51 -5.92
N ASP A 52 -5.72 -10.67 -4.98
CA ASP A 52 -5.93 -11.55 -3.82
C ASP A 52 -7.01 -11.00 -2.88
N LEU A 53 -7.09 -9.67 -2.71
CA LEU A 53 -8.19 -9.01 -1.98
C LEU A 53 -9.54 -9.17 -2.69
N ALA A 54 -9.58 -8.99 -4.01
CA ALA A 54 -10.80 -9.18 -4.80
C ALA A 54 -11.34 -10.62 -4.62
N LYS A 55 -10.45 -11.62 -4.68
CA LYS A 55 -10.80 -13.02 -4.40
C LYS A 55 -11.24 -13.24 -2.95
N HIS A 56 -10.59 -12.60 -1.98
CA HIS A 56 -10.91 -12.74 -0.56
C HIS A 56 -12.34 -12.31 -0.24
N ARG A 57 -12.84 -11.22 -0.85
CA ARG A 57 -14.25 -10.81 -0.74
C ARG A 57 -15.22 -11.62 -1.62
N LYS A 58 -14.73 -12.66 -2.32
CA LYS A 58 -15.44 -13.50 -3.28
C LYS A 58 -15.90 -12.75 -4.54
N GLY A 59 -15.21 -11.65 -4.88
CA GLY A 59 -15.41 -10.93 -6.13
C GLY A 59 -14.77 -11.67 -7.30
N THR A 60 -15.38 -11.56 -8.48
CA THR A 60 -14.84 -12.07 -9.75
C THR A 60 -14.16 -10.98 -10.58
N THR A 61 -14.25 -9.73 -10.14
CA THR A 61 -13.72 -8.54 -10.80
C THR A 61 -12.86 -7.74 -9.84
N LEU A 62 -11.70 -7.29 -10.31
CA LEU A 62 -10.85 -6.35 -9.57
C LEU A 62 -11.54 -4.98 -9.53
N GLU A 63 -11.73 -4.42 -8.34
CA GLU A 63 -12.31 -3.09 -8.14
C GLU A 63 -11.29 -2.11 -7.57
N ALA A 64 -11.55 -0.81 -7.73
CA ALA A 64 -10.69 0.26 -7.22
C ALA A 64 -10.47 0.16 -5.69
N GLN A 65 -11.46 -0.33 -4.95
CA GLN A 65 -11.34 -0.53 -3.49
C GLN A 65 -10.25 -1.55 -3.13
N ASP A 66 -10.08 -2.60 -3.96
CA ASP A 66 -9.07 -3.63 -3.74
C ASP A 66 -7.66 -3.02 -3.87
N VAL A 67 -7.46 -2.13 -4.86
CA VAL A 67 -6.19 -1.41 -5.06
C VAL A 67 -5.94 -0.37 -3.97
N LEU A 68 -6.96 0.42 -3.62
CA LEU A 68 -6.85 1.45 -2.57
C LEU A 68 -6.44 0.85 -1.23
N LEU A 69 -6.98 -0.32 -0.88
CA LEU A 69 -6.64 -1.00 0.38
C LEU A 69 -5.16 -1.44 0.42
N VAL A 70 -4.58 -1.86 -0.71
CA VAL A 70 -3.13 -2.16 -0.79
C VAL A 70 -2.30 -0.89 -0.63
N LEU A 71 -2.64 0.17 -1.38
CA LEU A 71 -1.89 1.42 -1.38
C LEU A 71 -1.89 2.08 0.01
N GLN A 72 -3.05 2.21 0.62
CA GLN A 72 -3.20 2.89 1.91
C GLN A 72 -2.72 2.00 3.07
N GLY A 73 -3.09 0.72 3.07
CA GLY A 73 -2.84 -0.18 4.19
C GLY A 73 -1.41 -0.72 4.26
N GLN A 74 -0.77 -0.97 3.12
CA GLN A 74 0.55 -1.63 3.07
C GLN A 74 1.67 -0.73 2.59
N LEU A 75 1.37 0.17 1.65
CA LEU A 75 2.36 1.06 1.04
C LEU A 75 2.36 2.46 1.65
N ASN A 76 1.43 2.72 2.58
CA ASN A 76 1.25 4.02 3.25
C ASN A 76 1.14 5.17 2.24
N MET A 77 0.51 4.90 1.09
CA MET A 77 0.25 5.85 0.02
C MET A 77 -1.22 6.25 0.07
N TRP A 78 -1.49 7.53 0.24
CA TRP A 78 -2.84 8.06 0.13
C TRP A 78 -3.04 8.78 -1.20
N ILE A 79 -4.15 8.46 -1.88
CA ILE A 79 -4.51 9.05 -3.17
C ILE A 79 -5.65 10.06 -2.95
N PRO A 80 -5.42 11.37 -3.17
CA PRO A 80 -6.46 12.38 -3.07
C PRO A 80 -7.63 12.12 -4.01
N GLY A 81 -8.85 12.34 -3.51
CA GLY A 81 -10.08 12.13 -4.28
C GLY A 81 -10.52 10.67 -4.40
N TYR A 82 -9.77 9.72 -3.84
CA TYR A 82 -10.12 8.30 -3.80
C TYR A 82 -10.21 7.81 -2.34
N GLY A 83 -11.31 7.10 -2.01
CA GLY A 83 -11.62 6.68 -0.64
C GLY A 83 -12.47 7.69 0.14
N SER A 84 -13.00 7.28 1.30
CA SER A 84 -13.76 8.18 2.18
C SER A 84 -12.80 9.09 2.94
N ALA A 85 -13.08 10.40 2.99
CA ALA A 85 -12.24 11.38 3.70
C ALA A 85 -12.01 11.02 5.20
N GLU A 86 -12.88 10.20 5.79
CA GLU A 86 -12.78 9.71 7.17
C GLU A 86 -11.71 8.62 7.39
N GLU A 87 -11.27 7.93 6.34
CA GLU A 87 -10.36 6.78 6.42
C GLU A 87 -8.88 7.19 6.63
N HIS A 88 -8.59 8.49 6.46
CA HIS A 88 -7.32 9.11 6.80
C HIS A 88 -7.04 9.30 8.28
N GLN A 89 -8.04 9.07 9.11
CA GLN A 89 -7.76 8.89 10.52
C GLN A 89 -6.97 7.59 10.60
N VAL A 90 -5.63 7.72 10.73
CA VAL A 90 -4.66 6.70 11.14
C VAL A 90 -5.47 5.60 11.80
N PRO A 91 -5.56 4.37 11.24
CA PRO A 91 -6.50 3.39 11.73
C PRO A 91 -6.27 3.35 13.22
N LYS A 92 -7.25 3.90 13.97
CA LYS A 92 -7.23 3.82 15.41
C LYS A 92 -7.39 2.34 15.57
N MET A 93 -6.26 1.64 15.70
CA MET A 93 -6.19 0.22 15.92
C MET A 93 -7.31 -0.04 16.89
N PRO A 94 -8.41 -0.71 16.45
CA PRO A 94 -9.64 -0.71 17.23
C PRO A 94 -9.19 -1.18 18.58
N SER A 95 -9.30 -0.29 19.58
CA SER A 95 -8.67 -0.45 20.87
C SER A 95 -9.02 -1.86 21.29
N GLN A 96 -8.02 -2.75 21.24
CA GLN A 96 -8.28 -4.19 21.11
C GLN A 96 -9.42 -4.49 22.03
N SER A 97 -10.56 -4.92 21.50
CA SER A 97 -11.71 -5.25 22.31
C SER A 97 -11.23 -6.40 23.17
N THR A 98 -10.70 -6.03 24.34
CA THR A 98 -10.00 -6.96 25.22
C THR A 98 -11.09 -7.90 25.64
N SER A 99 -11.06 -9.11 25.07
CA SER A 99 -11.95 -10.19 25.49
C SER A 99 -12.00 -10.17 27.01
N GLU A 100 -13.16 -10.42 27.60
CA GLU A 100 -13.28 -10.44 29.06
C GLU A 100 -12.22 -11.34 29.72
N ALA A 101 -11.83 -12.42 29.03
CA ALA A 101 -10.70 -13.27 29.40
C ALA A 101 -9.35 -12.53 29.45
N HIS A 102 -9.06 -11.66 28.47
CA HIS A 102 -7.86 -10.81 28.48
C HIS A 102 -7.91 -9.79 29.63
N ARG A 103 -9.06 -9.16 29.88
CA ARG A 103 -9.25 -8.22 31.00
C ARG A 103 -8.99 -8.90 32.35
N GLN A 104 -9.55 -10.10 32.53
CA GLN A 104 -9.36 -10.91 33.73
C GLN A 104 -7.89 -11.30 33.94
N ARG A 105 -7.19 -11.76 32.88
CA ARG A 105 -5.75 -12.08 32.93
C ARG A 105 -4.92 -10.87 33.36
N MET A 106 -5.15 -9.70 32.75
CA MET A 106 -4.45 -8.47 33.11
C MET A 106 -4.69 -8.04 34.56
N ALA A 107 -5.91 -8.22 35.08
CA ALA A 107 -6.24 -7.90 36.47
C ALA A 107 -5.49 -8.80 37.47
N LEU A 108 -5.35 -10.10 37.17
CA LEU A 108 -4.56 -11.01 38.00
C LEU A 108 -3.08 -10.64 37.99
N ILE A 109 -2.48 -10.37 36.82
CA ILE A 109 -1.06 -9.96 36.70
C ILE A 109 -0.75 -8.71 37.54
N ARG A 110 -1.62 -7.69 37.50
CA ARG A 110 -1.46 -6.45 38.30
C ARG A 110 -1.52 -6.70 39.81
N LYS A 111 -2.26 -7.71 40.27
CA LYS A 111 -2.32 -8.07 41.70
C LYS A 111 -1.02 -8.73 42.16
N PHE A 112 -0.38 -9.53 41.31
CA PHE A 112 0.87 -10.20 41.65
C PHE A 112 2.11 -9.32 41.47
N SER A 113 2.08 -8.32 40.59
CA SER A 113 3.20 -7.39 40.37
C SER A 113 3.37 -6.31 41.45
N LYS A 114 2.45 -6.20 42.42
CA LYS A 114 2.50 -5.23 43.53
C LYS A 114 2.98 -5.84 44.86
N LYS A 115 3.62 -6.99 44.80
CA LYS A 115 4.19 -7.70 45.95
C LYS A 115 5.69 -7.85 45.74
#